data_AF-A0AAJ1Q7Q2-F1
#
_entry.id   AF-A0AAJ1Q7Q2-F1
#
_cell.length_a   1.000
_cell.length_b   1.000
_cell.length_c   1.000
_cell.angle_alpha   90.00
_cell.angle_beta   90.00
_cell.angle_gamma   90.00
#
_symmetry.space_group_name_H-M   'P 1'
#
loop_
_entity.id
_entity.type
_entity.pdbx_description
1 polymer ?
#
loop_
_entity_poly.entity_id
_entity_poly.type
_entity_poly.pdbx_seq_one_letter_code
_entity_poly.pdbx_strand_id
1 'polypeptide(L)'
;MRNTAYHEGGHALVAAALHHTDPVTKVTILPRGHALGYTAVMPTSDRYSQSRNELLDQMAYAMGGRTAEEVVFHDPTTGASNDIEKATAIAR
;
A
#
# COMPACT_ATOMS: atom_id res chain seq x y z
N MET A 1 14.68 4.54 -9.15
CA MET A 1 13.36 5.19 -9.37
C MET A 1 12.34 4.29 -10.03
N ARG A 2 12.70 3.47 -11.04
CA ARG A 2 11.72 2.55 -11.67
C ARG A 2 11.06 1.61 -10.65
N ASN A 3 11.83 0.93 -9.80
CA ASN A 3 11.27 0.03 -8.79
C ASN A 3 10.27 0.75 -7.86
N THR A 4 10.69 1.86 -7.24
CA THR A 4 9.82 2.71 -6.40
C THR A 4 8.54 3.17 -7.11
N ALA A 5 8.61 3.52 -8.40
CA ALA A 5 7.41 3.93 -9.14
C ALA A 5 6.38 2.80 -9.28
N TYR A 6 6.84 1.58 -9.54
CA TYR A 6 5.95 0.41 -9.60
C TYR A 6 5.46 0.00 -8.21
N HIS A 7 6.29 0.12 -7.19
CA HIS A 7 5.91 -0.13 -5.81
C HIS A 7 4.77 0.80 -5.36
N GLU A 8 4.96 2.12 -5.49
CA GLU A 8 3.92 3.09 -5.15
C GLU A 8 2.70 2.99 -6.07
N GLY A 9 2.92 2.72 -7.36
CA GLY A 9 1.84 2.45 -8.31
C GLY A 9 1.01 1.22 -7.93
N GLY A 10 1.64 0.18 -7.37
CA GLY A 10 0.97 -1.02 -6.88
C GLY A 10 0.04 -0.73 -5.70
N HIS A 11 0.52 0.00 -4.70
CA HIS A 11 -0.32 0.47 -3.61
C HIS A 11 -1.50 1.31 -4.10
N ALA A 12 -1.23 2.28 -4.96
CA ALA A 12 -2.26 3.19 -5.47
C ALA A 12 -3.32 2.45 -6.30
N LEU A 13 -2.91 1.51 -7.16
CA LEU A 13 -3.83 0.74 -7.99
C LEU A 13 -4.74 -0.14 -7.15
N VAL A 14 -4.17 -0.85 -6.17
CA VAL A 14 -4.96 -1.72 -5.28
C VAL A 14 -5.93 -0.88 -4.44
N ALA A 15 -5.47 0.22 -3.84
CA ALA A 15 -6.35 1.11 -3.09
C ALA A 15 -7.47 1.72 -3.94
N ALA A 16 -7.21 2.02 -5.21
CA ALA A 16 -8.24 2.57 -6.11
C ALA A 16 -9.24 1.51 -6.62
N ALA A 17 -8.84 0.23 -6.66
CA ALA A 17 -9.67 -0.85 -7.19
C ALA A 17 -10.60 -1.50 -6.14
N LEU A 18 -10.25 -1.39 -4.86
CA LEU A 18 -11.00 -1.99 -3.77
C LEU A 18 -12.18 -1.10 -3.32
N HIS A 19 -13.19 -1.73 -2.72
CA HIS A 19 -14.46 -1.07 -2.42
C HIS A 19 -14.49 -0.41 -1.04
N HIS A 20 -13.65 -0.85 -0.10
CA HIS A 20 -13.69 -0.41 1.30
C HIS A 20 -12.43 0.35 1.71
N THR A 21 -11.56 0.69 0.76
CA THR A 21 -10.42 1.57 0.95
C THR A 21 -10.85 3.03 0.92
N ASP A 22 -10.20 3.85 1.75
CA ASP A 22 -10.31 5.30 1.66
C ASP A 22 -9.62 5.81 0.38
N PRO A 23 -9.95 7.02 -0.12
CA PRO A 23 -9.42 7.50 -1.38
C PRO A 23 -7.91 7.78 -1.34
N VAL A 24 -7.24 7.44 -2.44
CA VAL A 24 -5.85 7.83 -2.67
C VAL A 24 -5.79 9.34 -2.93
N THR A 25 -5.11 10.06 -2.05
CA THR A 25 -5.00 11.53 -2.13
C THR A 25 -3.67 11.99 -2.73
N LYS A 26 -2.62 11.18 -2.61
CA LYS A 26 -1.29 11.50 -3.13
C LYS A 26 -0.48 10.24 -3.39
N VAL A 27 0.24 10.24 -4.50
CA VAL A 27 1.27 9.24 -4.83
C VAL A 27 2.54 9.98 -5.21
N THR A 28 3.68 9.59 -4.65
CA THR A 28 4.96 10.23 -4.97
C THR A 28 6.12 9.25 -4.89
N ILE A 29 7.08 9.43 -5.79
CA ILE A 29 8.37 8.72 -5.80
C ILE A 29 9.52 9.60 -5.26
N LEU A 30 9.16 10.77 -4.73
CA LEU A 30 10.13 11.66 -4.09
C LEU A 30 10.43 11.15 -2.68
N PRO A 31 11.70 10.95 -2.32
CA PRO A 31 12.08 10.47 -1.00
C PRO A 31 11.68 11.48 0.08
N ARG A 32 11.19 10.97 1.21
CA ARG A 32 10.84 11.77 2.39
C ARG A 32 11.18 11.00 3.66
N GLY A 33 12.12 11.52 4.44
CA GLY A 33 12.65 10.81 5.60
C GLY A 33 13.29 9.47 5.20
N HIS A 34 12.86 8.38 5.82
CA HIS A 34 13.35 7.02 5.53
C HIS A 34 12.62 6.32 4.37
N ALA A 35 11.58 6.93 3.80
CA ALA A 35 10.83 6.37 2.68
C ALA A 35 11.33 6.92 1.34
N LEU A 36 11.47 6.06 0.32
CA LEU A 36 11.90 6.44 -1.03
C LEU A 36 10.74 6.91 -1.93
N GLY A 37 9.50 6.69 -1.48
CA GLY A 37 8.24 7.08 -2.09
C GLY A 37 7.14 6.82 -1.06
N TYR A 38 5.91 7.28 -1.33
CA TYR A 38 4.76 6.85 -0.56
C TYR A 38 3.44 7.10 -1.30
N THR A 39 2.46 6.28 -0.94
CA THR A 39 1.05 6.38 -1.31
C THR A 39 0.24 6.77 -0.09
N ALA A 40 -0.50 7.88 -0.18
CA ALA A 40 -1.31 8.41 0.91
C ALA A 40 -2.79 8.11 0.67
N VAL A 41 -3.36 7.31 1.56
CA VAL A 41 -4.78 7.01 1.66
C VAL A 41 -5.30 7.74 2.89
N MET A 42 -6.31 8.61 2.73
CA MET A 42 -6.79 9.51 3.79
C MET A 42 -8.26 9.25 4.10
N PRO A 43 -8.62 9.00 5.37
CA PRO A 43 -10.02 8.80 5.77
C PRO A 43 -10.90 10.00 5.42
N THR A 44 -12.09 9.72 4.88
CA THR A 44 -13.11 10.75 4.59
C THR A 44 -14.04 11.01 5.78
N SER A 45 -14.02 10.13 6.77
CA SER A 45 -14.86 10.20 7.97
C SER A 45 -14.17 9.49 9.12
N ASP A 46 -14.42 9.94 10.35
CA ASP A 46 -13.97 9.24 11.54
C ASP A 46 -14.68 7.88 11.66
N ARG A 47 -13.89 6.82 11.83
CA ARG A 47 -14.38 5.46 12.03
C ARG A 47 -13.97 4.98 13.42
N TYR A 48 -14.94 4.48 14.20
CA TYR A 48 -14.69 3.92 15.53
C TYR A 48 -14.40 2.41 15.51
N SER A 49 -14.83 1.72 14.46
CA SER A 49 -14.60 0.29 14.25
C SER A 49 -14.37 -0.01 12.77
N GLN A 50 -13.79 -1.17 12.47
CA GLN A 50 -13.53 -1.62 11.11
C GLN A 50 -14.19 -2.97 10.85
N SER A 51 -14.79 -3.14 9.69
CA SER A 51 -15.35 -4.41 9.24
C SER A 51 -14.26 -5.37 8.76
N ARG A 52 -14.56 -6.67 8.72
CA ARG A 52 -13.65 -7.68 8.18
C ARG A 52 -13.21 -7.35 6.74
N ASN A 53 -14.13 -6.85 5.90
CA ASN A 53 -13.81 -6.53 4.51
C ASN A 53 -12.88 -5.32 4.42
N GLU A 54 -13.03 -4.32 5.29
CA GLU A 54 -12.10 -3.19 5.39
C GLU A 54 -10.70 -3.64 5.79
N LEU A 55 -10.59 -4.57 6.75
CA LEU A 55 -9.31 -5.15 7.16
C LEU A 55 -8.66 -5.95 6.03
N LEU A 56 -9.45 -6.75 5.28
CA LEU A 56 -8.96 -7.45 4.09
C LEU A 56 -8.44 -6.48 3.03
N ASP A 57 -9.19 -5.41 2.75
CA ASP A 57 -8.83 -4.41 1.77
C ASP A 57 -7.56 -3.65 2.18
N GLN A 58 -7.40 -3.35 3.47
CA GLN A 58 -6.17 -2.75 4.01
C GLN A 58 -4.96 -3.69 3.89
N MET A 59 -5.13 -4.99 4.13
CA MET A 59 -4.05 -5.97 3.92
C MET A 59 -3.67 -6.06 2.44
N ALA A 60 -4.65 -6.10 1.54
CA ALA A 60 -4.40 -6.11 0.10
C ALA A 60 -3.65 -4.84 -0.34
N TYR A 61 -4.10 -3.68 0.13
CA TYR A 61 -3.41 -2.40 -0.09
C TYR A 61 -1.94 -2.45 0.38
N ALA A 62 -1.68 -2.91 1.62
CA ALA A 62 -0.33 -3.02 2.15
C ALA A 62 0.56 -3.96 1.31
N MET A 63 0.01 -5.02 0.72
CA MET A 63 0.78 -5.93 -0.13
C MET A 63 0.89 -5.48 -1.59
N GLY A 64 0.21 -4.39 -1.98
CA GLY A 64 0.14 -3.92 -3.37
C GLY A 64 1.51 -3.60 -3.98
N GLY A 65 2.36 -2.88 -3.24
CA GLY A 65 3.71 -2.53 -3.71
C GLY A 65 4.59 -3.75 -3.95
N ARG A 66 4.66 -4.66 -2.97
CA ARG A 66 5.40 -5.93 -3.09
C ARG A 66 4.93 -6.76 -4.29
N THR A 67 3.61 -6.88 -4.47
CA THR A 67 3.02 -7.65 -5.56
C THR A 67 3.37 -7.04 -6.92
N ALA A 68 3.33 -5.71 -7.04
CA ALA A 68 3.73 -5.03 -8.27
C ALA A 68 5.21 -5.26 -8.61
N GLU A 69 6.10 -5.28 -7.61
CA GLU A 69 7.51 -5.62 -7.83
C GLU A 69 7.67 -7.04 -8.37
N GLU A 70 6.98 -8.00 -7.76
CA GLU A 70 7.07 -9.42 -8.11
C GLU A 70 6.52 -9.72 -9.50
N VAL A 71 5.41 -9.08 -9.88
CA VAL A 71 4.78 -9.25 -11.20
C VAL A 71 5.63 -8.64 -12.32
N VAL A 72 6.27 -7.50 -12.08
CA VAL A 72 6.95 -6.73 -13.14
C VAL A 72 8.45 -7.03 -13.24
N PHE A 73 9.12 -7.26 -12.12
CA PHE A 73 10.57 -7.46 -12.09
C PHE A 73 10.97 -8.90 -11.78
N HIS A 74 10.06 -9.70 -11.20
CA HIS A 74 10.35 -11.08 -10.75
C HIS A 74 11.53 -11.21 -9.77
N ASP A 75 11.98 -10.09 -9.20
CA ASP A 75 13.08 -9.99 -8.24
C ASP A 75 12.72 -8.92 -7.19
N PRO A 76 11.88 -9.27 -6.21
CA PRO A 76 11.33 -8.31 -5.29
C PRO A 76 12.33 -7.94 -4.18
N THR A 77 12.30 -6.67 -3.76
CA THR A 77 13.34 -6.12 -2.87
C THR A 77 12.96 -6.15 -1.39
N THR A 78 13.90 -5.77 -0.53
CA THR A 78 13.68 -5.59 0.92
C THR A 78 12.87 -4.33 1.25
N GLY A 79 12.58 -3.47 0.27
CA GLY A 79 11.86 -2.21 0.46
C GLY A 79 10.45 -2.38 1.03
N ALA A 80 9.81 -3.53 0.80
CA ALA A 80 8.45 -3.83 1.26
C ALA A 80 8.35 -4.36 2.72
N SER A 81 9.45 -4.38 3.50
CA SER A 81 9.46 -4.96 4.86
C SER A 81 8.40 -4.32 5.77
N ASN A 82 8.30 -3.00 5.77
CA ASN A 82 7.35 -2.25 6.59
C ASN A 82 5.90 -2.54 6.20
N ASP A 83 5.63 -2.79 4.91
CA ASP A 83 4.27 -3.08 4.46
C ASP A 83 3.84 -4.50 4.81
N ILE A 84 4.78 -5.45 4.77
CA ILE A 84 4.57 -6.82 5.27
C ILE A 84 4.31 -6.81 6.77
N GLU A 85 5.06 -6.02 7.55
CA GLU A 85 4.83 -5.86 8.98
C GLU A 85 3.43 -5.30 9.28
N LYS A 86 3.00 -4.27 8.54
CA LYS A 86 1.64 -3.72 8.65
C LYS A 86 0.56 -4.74 8.30
N ALA A 87 0.71 -5.45 7.17
CA ALA A 87 -0.24 -6.48 6.76
C ALA A 87 -0.34 -7.58 7.82
N THR A 88 0.79 -7.99 8.39
CA THR A 88 0.84 -8.99 9.48
C THR A 88 0.17 -8.48 10.75
N ALA A 89 0.33 -7.20 11.08
CA ALA A 89 -0.31 -6.60 12.25
C ALA A 89 -1.83 -6.53 12.10
N ILE A 90 -2.34 -6.27 10.90
CA ILE A 90 -3.78 -6.26 10.61
C ILE A 90 -4.38 -7.68 10.68
N ALA A 91 -3.59 -8.70 10.32
CA ALA A 91 -4.05 -10.09 10.30
C ALA A 91 -4.15 -10.76 11.69
N ARG A 92 -3.52 -10.19 12.72
CA ARG A 92 -3.46 -10.73 14.08
C ARG A 92 -4.64 -10.29 14.93
#